data_AF-A0A7M2Z1N1-F1
#
_entry.id   AF-A0A7M2Z1N1-F1
#
_cell.length_a   1.000
_cell.length_b   1.000
_cell.length_c   1.000
_cell.angle_alpha   90.00
_cell.angle_beta   90.00
_cell.angle_gamma   90.00
#
_symmetry.space_group_name_H-M   'P 1'
#
loop_
_entity.id
_entity.type
_entity.pdbx_description
1 polymer ?
#
loop_
_entity_poly.entity_id
_entity_poly.type
_entity_poly.pdbx_seq_one_letter_code
_entity_poly.pdbx_strand_id
1 'polypeptide(L)'
;MLVAVTVAAAALLLAPAARSSRVAVVVVPPAAVSSHAAGGAVGLLVPAAGATVTRAGAVRSLVTGRSFSSFAGDTGEAPRIRLSSAPSEVTIYVSLPPPGRHHNVVRYPLAIVGGGYRGILVSRSTRIDGLVSIADIAPTALALARGTPPPIAFRMSGTAAEVAALDRRMTRAHDSRGPATVALAMVLGALAAAAIVTRSPAISRAALLAAPAAISVALLLSFAAVRAPAAVGLLIAAGGGAAALAGACSERLFAPLIALFLAAFLALLASAPETNALAAIGPHPDGGVRFYGVTNQVETLLLAPALAAAAVSRRWFVCIGLLGLVTVGWSRAGADGGGVLVLLAALAVPATRQRRTSVSGARVALAAVAGGAAAAALVAVDALSGGSSHVTRALAAGPSTLLDDFWRRLHVTWGGATASWHAALLCALGIAALAVLATRSPLSAPVAAVVAGLAVSLVVNDSPVDELVWGALGCAALWAHERSCRPTSRSCGRDVRRASPAPVPRRA
;
A
#
# COMPACT_ATOMS: atom_id res chain seq x y z
N MET A 1 -50.68 -5.97 -53.36
CA MET A 1 -49.69 -7.00 -52.97
C MET A 1 -48.27 -6.70 -53.43
N LEU A 2 -48.03 -6.30 -54.69
CA LEU A 2 -46.66 -6.08 -55.22
C LEU A 2 -45.83 -5.01 -54.46
N VAL A 3 -46.48 -3.94 -53.97
CA VAL A 3 -45.84 -2.85 -53.22
C VAL A 3 -45.43 -3.27 -51.80
N ALA A 4 -46.19 -4.17 -51.16
CA ALA A 4 -45.86 -4.68 -49.83
C ALA A 4 -44.64 -5.62 -49.86
N VAL A 5 -44.48 -6.39 -50.94
CA VAL A 5 -43.33 -7.30 -51.14
C VAL A 5 -42.05 -6.51 -51.43
N THR A 6 -42.13 -5.40 -52.16
CA THR A 6 -40.97 -4.55 -52.46
C THR A 6 -40.48 -3.75 -51.27
N VAL A 7 -41.38 -3.27 -50.40
CA VAL A 7 -40.99 -2.59 -49.15
C VAL A 7 -40.38 -3.58 -48.13
N ALA A 8 -40.88 -4.82 -48.06
CA ALA A 8 -40.30 -5.85 -47.20
C ALA A 8 -38.90 -6.30 -47.69
N ALA A 9 -38.70 -6.41 -49.00
CA ALA A 9 -37.39 -6.75 -49.58
C ALA A 9 -36.37 -5.61 -49.41
N ALA A 10 -36.79 -4.35 -49.56
CA ALA A 10 -35.94 -3.19 -49.31
C ALA A 10 -35.58 -3.04 -47.82
N ALA A 11 -36.50 -3.37 -46.90
CA ALA A 11 -36.24 -3.38 -45.47
C ALA A 11 -35.30 -4.52 -45.04
N LEU A 12 -35.30 -5.67 -45.73
CA LEU A 12 -34.31 -6.73 -45.51
C LEU A 12 -32.92 -6.38 -46.05
N LEU A 13 -32.84 -5.59 -47.14
CA LEU A 13 -31.56 -5.14 -47.73
C LEU A 13 -30.95 -3.94 -47.00
N LEU A 14 -31.75 -3.21 -46.22
CA LEU A 14 -31.32 -2.11 -45.34
C LEU A 14 -31.17 -2.53 -43.88
N ALA A 15 -31.40 -3.81 -43.54
CA ALA A 15 -31.04 -4.33 -42.23
C ALA A 15 -29.52 -4.15 -42.07
N PRO A 16 -29.03 -3.37 -41.09
CA PRO A 16 -27.61 -3.25 -40.85
C PRO A 16 -27.11 -4.67 -40.59
N ALA A 17 -26.26 -5.19 -41.49
CA ALA A 17 -25.58 -6.46 -41.28
C ALA A 17 -25.05 -6.42 -39.84
N ALA A 18 -25.54 -7.32 -38.99
CA ALA A 18 -25.12 -7.40 -37.61
C ALA A 18 -23.59 -7.54 -37.64
N ARG A 19 -22.87 -6.43 -37.40
CA ARG A 19 -21.41 -6.45 -37.37
C ARG A 19 -21.08 -7.38 -36.23
N SER A 20 -20.67 -8.61 -36.56
CA SER A 20 -20.00 -9.50 -35.64
C SER A 20 -18.99 -8.65 -34.88
N SER A 21 -19.14 -8.59 -33.56
CA SER A 21 -18.25 -7.80 -32.73
C SER A 21 -16.83 -8.32 -32.98
N ARG A 22 -15.95 -7.49 -33.54
CA ARG A 22 -14.54 -7.86 -33.86
C ARG A 22 -13.77 -8.38 -32.64
N VAL A 23 -14.30 -8.14 -31.44
CA VAL A 23 -13.74 -8.58 -30.17
C VAL A 23 -14.76 -9.42 -29.42
N ALA A 24 -14.35 -10.60 -28.96
CA ALA A 24 -15.13 -11.49 -28.11
C ALA A 24 -14.43 -11.69 -26.75
N VAL A 25 -15.22 -11.76 -25.67
CA VAL A 25 -14.74 -12.19 -24.35
C VAL A 25 -15.45 -13.49 -24.01
N VAL A 26 -14.69 -14.58 -23.90
CA VAL A 26 -15.22 -15.93 -23.74
C VAL A 26 -14.70 -16.53 -22.43
N VAL A 27 -15.63 -16.97 -21.58
CA VAL A 27 -15.29 -17.66 -20.34
C VAL A 27 -15.15 -19.15 -20.62
N VAL A 28 -13.98 -19.72 -20.32
CA VAL A 28 -13.67 -21.12 -20.60
C VAL A 28 -13.04 -21.83 -19.39
N PRO A 29 -13.08 -23.17 -19.33
CA PRO A 29 -12.34 -23.92 -18.32
C PRO A 29 -10.82 -23.62 -18.36
N PRO A 30 -10.09 -23.72 -17.24
CA PRO A 30 -8.66 -23.39 -17.20
C PRO A 30 -7.82 -24.13 -18.25
N ALA A 31 -8.06 -25.43 -18.44
CA ALA A 31 -7.36 -26.24 -19.42
C ALA A 31 -7.55 -25.76 -20.86
N ALA A 32 -8.72 -25.21 -21.18
CA ALA A 32 -9.00 -24.66 -22.49
C ALA A 32 -8.26 -23.34 -22.74
N VAL A 33 -7.97 -22.52 -21.72
CA VAL A 33 -7.15 -21.31 -21.95
C VAL A 33 -5.75 -21.70 -22.42
N SER A 34 -5.17 -22.74 -21.83
CA SER A 34 -3.82 -23.22 -22.19
C SER A 34 -3.73 -23.74 -23.62
N SER A 35 -4.80 -24.30 -24.19
CA SER A 35 -4.79 -24.73 -25.60
C SER A 35 -4.76 -23.54 -26.57
N HIS A 36 -5.28 -22.38 -26.17
CA HIS A 36 -5.27 -21.16 -26.97
C HIS A 36 -3.99 -20.33 -26.80
N ALA A 37 -3.16 -20.67 -25.81
CA ALA A 37 -1.91 -19.98 -25.51
C ALA A 37 -0.93 -19.94 -26.69
N ALA A 38 -0.85 -21.04 -27.47
CA ALA A 38 0.07 -21.15 -28.59
C ALA A 38 -0.20 -20.11 -29.70
N GLY A 39 -1.44 -19.64 -29.81
CA GLY A 39 -1.88 -18.69 -30.82
C GLY A 39 -2.05 -17.26 -30.32
N GLY A 40 -1.54 -16.90 -29.13
CA GLY A 40 -1.84 -15.62 -28.50
C GLY A 40 -0.80 -15.14 -27.48
N ALA A 41 -1.14 -14.09 -26.74
CA ALA A 41 -0.42 -13.68 -25.54
C ALA A 41 -1.11 -14.23 -24.28
N VAL A 42 -0.32 -14.65 -23.30
CA VAL A 42 -0.82 -15.32 -22.07
C VAL A 42 -0.53 -14.55 -20.79
N GLY A 43 -1.34 -14.78 -19.75
CA GLY A 43 -1.13 -14.23 -18.43
C GLY A 43 -1.98 -14.90 -17.35
N LEU A 44 -1.89 -14.35 -16.15
CA LEU A 44 -2.63 -14.71 -14.95
C LEU A 44 -3.62 -13.60 -14.62
N LEU A 45 -4.86 -13.98 -14.35
CA LEU A 45 -5.95 -13.11 -13.95
C LEU A 45 -6.09 -13.12 -12.42
N VAL A 46 -6.15 -11.94 -11.83
CA VAL A 46 -6.61 -11.74 -10.45
C VAL A 46 -8.10 -11.43 -10.46
N PRO A 47 -8.95 -12.32 -9.90
CA PRO A 47 -10.39 -12.34 -10.21
C PRO A 47 -11.24 -11.36 -9.39
N ALA A 48 -10.70 -10.80 -8.31
CA ALA A 48 -11.39 -9.87 -7.42
C ALA A 48 -10.40 -9.16 -6.47
N ALA A 49 -10.91 -8.22 -5.66
CA ALA A 49 -10.19 -7.62 -4.54
C ALA A 49 -10.66 -8.22 -3.18
N GLY A 50 -9.75 -8.33 -2.22
CA GLY A 50 -10.01 -8.76 -0.85
C GLY A 50 -9.68 -10.22 -0.59
N ALA A 51 -10.09 -10.72 0.58
CA ALA A 51 -9.67 -12.04 1.09
C ALA A 51 -10.42 -13.22 0.44
N THR A 52 -11.61 -12.99 -0.10
CA THR A 52 -12.43 -14.04 -0.71
C THR A 52 -12.98 -13.61 -2.07
N VAL A 53 -13.30 -14.60 -2.91
CA VAL A 53 -13.87 -14.38 -4.24
C VAL A 53 -15.01 -15.36 -4.49
N THR A 54 -16.02 -14.90 -5.24
CA THR A 54 -17.10 -15.75 -5.77
C THR A 54 -17.12 -15.66 -7.29
N ARG A 55 -17.60 -16.72 -7.96
CA ARG A 55 -17.76 -16.70 -9.43
C ARG A 55 -18.68 -15.56 -9.89
N ALA A 56 -19.78 -15.31 -9.18
CA ALA A 56 -20.70 -14.23 -9.51
C ALA A 56 -20.03 -12.86 -9.42
N GLY A 57 -19.26 -12.61 -8.34
CA GLY A 57 -18.49 -11.38 -8.19
C GLY A 57 -17.41 -11.20 -9.26
N ALA A 58 -16.75 -12.29 -9.66
CA ALA A 58 -15.76 -12.28 -10.74
C ALA A 58 -16.40 -11.99 -12.10
N VAL A 59 -17.54 -12.62 -12.43
CA VAL A 59 -18.31 -12.31 -13.66
C VAL A 59 -18.74 -10.84 -13.67
N ARG A 60 -19.23 -10.32 -12.54
CA ARG A 60 -19.63 -8.91 -12.43
C ARG A 60 -18.44 -7.99 -12.69
N SER A 61 -17.31 -8.25 -12.02
CA SER A 61 -16.06 -7.49 -12.22
C SER A 61 -15.58 -7.51 -13.67
N LEU A 62 -15.69 -8.68 -14.31
CA LEU A 62 -15.33 -8.91 -15.70
C LEU A 62 -16.18 -8.05 -16.65
N VAL A 63 -17.50 -8.02 -16.46
CA VAL A 63 -18.41 -7.32 -17.38
C VAL A 63 -18.50 -5.81 -17.13
N THR A 64 -18.29 -5.35 -15.89
CA THR A 64 -18.29 -3.92 -15.55
C THR A 64 -16.92 -3.27 -15.69
N GLY A 65 -15.83 -4.06 -15.68
CA GLY A 65 -14.47 -3.52 -15.67
C GLY A 65 -14.12 -2.81 -14.36
N ARG A 66 -14.66 -3.27 -13.23
CA ARG A 66 -14.34 -2.78 -11.89
C ARG A 66 -14.00 -3.93 -10.98
N SER A 67 -13.05 -3.72 -10.06
CA SER A 67 -12.76 -4.71 -9.02
C SER A 67 -13.73 -4.51 -7.85
N PHE A 68 -14.51 -5.53 -7.53
CA PHE A 68 -15.37 -5.52 -6.35
C PHE A 68 -14.68 -6.22 -5.18
N SER A 69 -14.66 -5.57 -4.02
CA SER A 69 -14.10 -6.17 -2.81
C SER A 69 -15.11 -7.13 -2.17
N SER A 70 -14.61 -8.17 -1.49
CA SER A 70 -15.46 -9.12 -0.74
C SER A 70 -16.31 -8.49 0.36
N PHE A 71 -15.98 -7.25 0.75
CA PHE A 71 -16.61 -6.52 1.85
C PHE A 71 -17.55 -5.40 1.38
N ALA A 72 -17.41 -4.91 0.14
CA ALA A 72 -18.14 -3.72 -0.33
C ALA A 72 -19.48 -4.01 -1.05
N GLY A 73 -19.89 -5.28 -1.17
CA GLY A 73 -21.21 -5.65 -1.72
C GLY A 73 -21.44 -5.27 -3.19
N ASP A 74 -22.69 -5.41 -3.64
CA ASP A 74 -23.12 -5.03 -4.99
C ASP A 74 -23.44 -3.53 -5.06
N THR A 75 -22.93 -2.84 -6.08
CA THR A 75 -23.15 -1.40 -6.33
C THR A 75 -24.20 -1.12 -7.42
N GLY A 76 -24.86 -2.15 -7.96
CA GLY A 76 -25.92 -2.00 -8.97
C GLY A 76 -25.46 -1.50 -10.35
N GLU A 77 -24.16 -1.52 -10.65
CA GLU A 77 -23.62 -0.93 -11.86
C GLU A 77 -23.87 -1.78 -13.11
N ALA A 78 -24.25 -1.13 -14.22
CA ALA A 78 -24.60 -1.80 -15.46
C ALA A 78 -23.37 -2.45 -16.16
N PRO A 79 -23.53 -3.64 -16.78
CA PRO A 79 -22.50 -4.27 -17.59
C PRO A 79 -22.04 -3.38 -18.76
N ARG A 80 -20.72 -3.27 -18.96
CA ARG A 80 -20.11 -2.52 -20.06
C ARG A 80 -19.86 -3.39 -21.31
N ILE A 81 -19.73 -4.70 -21.11
CA ILE A 81 -19.59 -5.70 -22.17
C ILE A 81 -20.56 -6.85 -21.96
N ARG A 82 -20.82 -7.61 -23.02
CA ARG A 82 -21.52 -8.90 -22.95
C ARG A 82 -20.50 -10.01 -23.22
N LEU A 83 -20.64 -11.12 -22.50
CA LEU A 83 -19.84 -12.30 -22.74
C LEU A 83 -20.31 -13.00 -24.03
N SER A 84 -19.38 -13.50 -24.81
CA SER A 84 -19.66 -14.26 -26.03
C SER A 84 -19.59 -15.76 -25.75
N SER A 85 -20.41 -16.53 -26.45
CA SER A 85 -20.32 -18.00 -26.49
C SER A 85 -19.36 -18.51 -27.57
N ALA A 86 -18.99 -17.67 -28.53
CA ALA A 86 -18.14 -18.03 -29.66
C ALA A 86 -16.94 -17.06 -29.82
N PRO A 87 -15.81 -17.53 -30.36
CA PRO A 87 -14.66 -16.68 -30.71
C PRO A 87 -14.99 -15.63 -31.79
N SER A 88 -14.14 -14.61 -31.87
CA SER A 88 -14.12 -13.59 -32.94
C SER A 88 -12.68 -13.32 -33.40
N GLU A 89 -12.48 -12.35 -34.30
CA GLU A 89 -11.18 -11.94 -34.84
C GLU A 89 -10.14 -11.70 -33.74
N VAL A 90 -10.55 -10.99 -32.68
CA VAL A 90 -9.80 -10.90 -31.43
C VAL A 90 -10.61 -11.54 -30.32
N THR A 91 -10.04 -12.52 -29.62
CA THR A 91 -10.73 -13.23 -28.55
C THR A 91 -9.93 -13.19 -27.25
N ILE A 92 -10.60 -12.75 -26.17
CA ILE A 92 -10.07 -12.78 -24.80
C ILE A 92 -10.67 -14.01 -24.11
N TYR A 93 -9.85 -15.05 -23.92
CA TYR A 93 -10.20 -16.26 -23.20
C TYR A 93 -9.87 -16.12 -21.72
N VAL A 94 -10.90 -16.19 -20.88
CA VAL A 94 -10.78 -15.97 -19.44
C VAL A 94 -11.23 -17.21 -18.69
N SER A 95 -10.44 -17.65 -17.72
CA SER A 95 -10.93 -18.60 -16.71
C SER A 95 -11.34 -17.88 -15.43
N LEU A 96 -12.38 -18.38 -14.77
CA LEU A 96 -12.97 -17.76 -13.57
C LEU A 96 -13.03 -18.76 -12.41
N PRO A 97 -13.12 -18.28 -11.16
CA PRO A 97 -13.36 -19.13 -10.00
C PRO A 97 -14.53 -20.11 -10.18
N PRO A 98 -14.44 -21.31 -9.60
CA PRO A 98 -15.58 -22.22 -9.55
C PRO A 98 -16.74 -21.62 -8.73
N PRO A 99 -17.97 -22.14 -8.87
CA PRO A 99 -19.09 -21.73 -8.01
C PRO A 99 -18.74 -21.82 -6.52
N GLY A 100 -19.37 -20.97 -5.70
CA GLY A 100 -19.09 -20.87 -4.26
C GLY A 100 -18.17 -19.71 -3.88
N ARG A 101 -17.81 -19.64 -2.60
CA ARG A 101 -16.90 -18.65 -2.02
C ARG A 101 -15.55 -19.31 -1.74
N HIS A 102 -14.48 -18.71 -2.23
CA HIS A 102 -13.12 -19.25 -2.17
C HIS A 102 -12.17 -18.21 -1.59
N HIS A 103 -11.06 -18.66 -1.00
CA HIS A 103 -9.95 -17.77 -0.66
C HIS A 103 -9.36 -17.14 -1.94
N ASN A 104 -9.20 -15.83 -1.95
CA ASN A 104 -8.72 -15.07 -3.11
C ASN A 104 -7.19 -15.06 -3.17
N VAL A 105 -6.61 -16.26 -3.30
CA VAL A 105 -5.17 -16.46 -3.43
C VAL A 105 -4.81 -17.17 -4.73
N VAL A 106 -5.81 -17.65 -5.48
CA VAL A 106 -5.62 -18.38 -6.74
C VAL A 106 -5.74 -17.40 -7.91
N ARG A 107 -4.79 -17.49 -8.83
CA ARG A 107 -4.81 -16.74 -10.09
C ARG A 107 -5.30 -17.66 -11.21
N TYR A 108 -6.00 -17.09 -12.19
CA TYR A 108 -6.68 -17.87 -13.23
C TYR A 108 -6.02 -17.65 -14.60
N PRO A 109 -5.88 -18.67 -15.46
CA PRO A 109 -5.31 -18.46 -16.78
C PRO A 109 -6.10 -17.45 -17.62
N LEU A 110 -5.37 -16.64 -18.39
CA LEU A 110 -5.88 -15.65 -19.33
C LEU A 110 -5.10 -15.74 -20.65
N ALA A 111 -5.79 -15.64 -21.79
CA ALA A 111 -5.15 -15.52 -23.10
C ALA A 111 -5.88 -14.51 -23.98
N ILE A 112 -5.13 -13.74 -24.78
CA ILE A 112 -5.67 -12.89 -25.85
C ILE A 112 -5.12 -13.40 -27.18
N VAL A 113 -6.02 -13.79 -28.08
CA VAL A 113 -5.72 -14.36 -29.40
C VAL A 113 -6.22 -13.42 -30.48
N GLY A 114 -5.41 -13.18 -31.50
CA GLY A 114 -5.71 -12.22 -32.57
C GLY A 114 -5.18 -10.80 -32.28
N GLY A 115 -5.39 -9.87 -33.21
CA GLY A 115 -5.01 -8.46 -33.04
C GLY A 115 -3.50 -8.22 -32.82
N GLY A 116 -2.65 -9.17 -33.25
CA GLY A 116 -1.19 -9.11 -33.08
C GLY A 116 -0.66 -9.57 -31.71
N TYR A 117 -1.51 -9.97 -30.77
CA TYR A 117 -1.07 -10.41 -29.44
C TYR A 117 -0.24 -11.71 -29.52
N ARG A 118 1.02 -11.65 -29.05
CA ARG A 118 1.81 -12.85 -28.69
C ARG A 118 2.71 -12.62 -27.47
N GLY A 119 3.19 -13.72 -26.89
CA GLY A 119 4.10 -13.70 -25.75
C GLY A 119 3.35 -13.59 -24.43
N ILE A 120 3.70 -12.63 -23.57
CA ILE A 120 3.06 -12.43 -22.26
C ILE A 120 2.23 -11.15 -22.22
N LEU A 121 1.13 -11.18 -21.47
CA LEU A 121 0.27 -10.02 -21.25
C LEU A 121 0.90 -9.06 -20.24
N VAL A 122 0.76 -7.76 -20.48
CA VAL A 122 1.24 -6.71 -19.58
C VAL A 122 0.11 -5.75 -19.28
N SER A 123 -0.23 -5.57 -18.00
CA SER A 123 -1.24 -4.59 -17.57
C SER A 123 -0.59 -3.35 -16.96
N ARG A 124 -1.08 -2.17 -17.35
CA ARG A 124 -0.69 -0.89 -16.74
C ARG A 124 -1.13 -0.78 -15.27
N SER A 125 -2.20 -1.48 -14.90
CA SER A 125 -2.77 -1.45 -13.54
C SER A 125 -1.96 -2.31 -12.58
N THR A 126 -1.44 -3.46 -13.02
CA THR A 126 -0.65 -4.37 -12.18
C THR A 126 0.83 -4.03 -12.19
N ARG A 127 1.36 -3.59 -13.35
CA ARG A 127 2.81 -3.40 -13.60
C ARG A 127 3.68 -4.61 -13.26
N ILE A 128 3.08 -5.79 -13.31
CA ILE A 128 3.73 -7.07 -13.14
C ILE A 128 3.49 -7.85 -14.42
N ASP A 129 4.57 -8.18 -15.12
CA ASP A 129 4.47 -8.83 -16.42
C ASP A 129 3.84 -10.21 -16.26
N GLY A 130 2.85 -10.54 -17.09
CA GLY A 130 2.08 -11.77 -16.98
C GLY A 130 0.98 -11.74 -15.92
N LEU A 131 0.78 -10.64 -15.17
CA LEU A 131 -0.34 -10.50 -14.23
C LEU A 131 -1.33 -9.43 -14.70
N VAL A 132 -2.62 -9.74 -14.69
CA VAL A 132 -3.69 -8.88 -15.17
C VAL A 132 -4.81 -8.80 -14.13
N SER A 133 -5.30 -7.58 -13.87
CA SER A 133 -6.49 -7.37 -13.05
C SER A 133 -7.74 -7.66 -13.88
N ILE A 134 -8.73 -8.35 -13.30
CA ILE A 134 -10.02 -8.57 -13.96
C ILE A 134 -10.72 -7.26 -14.38
N ALA A 135 -10.45 -6.17 -13.66
CA ALA A 135 -10.99 -4.85 -13.96
C ALA A 135 -10.50 -4.30 -15.31
N ASP A 136 -9.36 -4.78 -15.82
CA ASP A 136 -8.79 -4.30 -17.09
C ASP A 136 -9.40 -4.99 -18.33
N ILE A 137 -10.14 -6.09 -18.16
CA ILE A 137 -10.64 -6.90 -19.29
C ILE A 137 -11.71 -6.14 -20.09
N ALA A 138 -12.79 -5.67 -19.47
CA ALA A 138 -13.83 -4.94 -20.18
C ALA A 138 -13.31 -3.64 -20.84
N PRO A 139 -12.51 -2.80 -20.17
CA PRO A 139 -11.85 -1.66 -20.82
C PRO A 139 -11.00 -2.06 -22.02
N THR A 140 -10.26 -3.16 -21.93
CA THR A 140 -9.45 -3.70 -23.05
C THR A 140 -10.32 -4.13 -24.21
N ALA A 141 -11.38 -4.91 -23.96
CA ALA A 141 -12.30 -5.35 -25.00
C ALA A 141 -12.95 -4.16 -25.74
N LEU A 142 -13.37 -3.14 -24.99
CA LEU A 142 -13.93 -1.90 -25.54
C LEU A 142 -12.90 -1.07 -26.32
N ALA A 143 -11.65 -1.02 -25.86
CA ALA A 143 -10.58 -0.28 -26.52
C ALA A 143 -10.20 -0.94 -27.85
N LEU A 144 -10.08 -2.27 -27.86
CA LEU A 144 -9.82 -3.07 -29.06
C LEU A 144 -10.96 -2.93 -30.08
N ALA A 145 -12.22 -2.97 -29.63
CA ALA A 145 -13.38 -2.79 -30.50
C ALA A 145 -13.43 -1.40 -31.16
N ARG A 146 -12.84 -0.39 -30.50
CA ARG A 146 -12.75 1.00 -30.99
C ARG A 146 -11.44 1.31 -31.73
N GLY A 147 -10.49 0.38 -31.79
CA GLY A 147 -9.16 0.65 -32.35
C GLY A 147 -8.33 1.65 -31.55
N THR A 148 -8.60 1.81 -30.25
CA THR A 148 -7.84 2.69 -29.34
C THR A 148 -6.84 1.89 -28.51
N PRO A 149 -5.77 2.51 -27.97
CA PRO A 149 -4.77 1.80 -27.16
C PRO A 149 -5.40 1.09 -25.93
N PRO A 150 -5.30 -0.25 -25.83
CA PRO A 150 -5.88 -0.99 -24.72
C PRO A 150 -5.04 -0.90 -23.43
N PRO A 151 -5.66 -0.98 -22.23
CA PRO A 151 -4.92 -1.07 -20.96
C PRO A 151 -4.05 -2.32 -20.82
N ILE A 152 -4.45 -3.44 -21.44
CA ILE A 152 -3.67 -4.67 -21.50
C ILE A 152 -2.93 -4.71 -22.83
N ALA A 153 -1.60 -4.69 -22.76
CA ALA A 153 -0.69 -4.86 -23.89
C ALA A 153 -0.04 -6.26 -23.84
N PHE A 154 0.96 -6.49 -24.69
CA PHE A 154 1.75 -7.72 -24.69
C PHE A 154 3.24 -7.43 -24.86
N ARG A 155 4.07 -8.40 -24.49
CA ARG A 155 5.52 -8.42 -24.73
C ARG A 155 5.91 -9.71 -25.45
N MET A 156 6.57 -9.56 -26.59
CA MET A 156 6.94 -10.68 -27.49
C MET A 156 7.92 -11.68 -26.84
N SER A 157 8.85 -11.19 -26.01
CA SER A 157 9.97 -11.98 -25.49
C SER A 157 9.62 -12.96 -24.37
N GLY A 158 8.37 -12.96 -23.90
CA GLY A 158 7.97 -13.77 -22.74
C GLY A 158 7.32 -15.10 -23.11
N THR A 159 7.34 -16.04 -22.17
CA THR A 159 6.83 -17.41 -22.39
C THR A 159 5.77 -17.83 -21.36
N ALA A 160 4.98 -18.85 -21.70
CA ALA A 160 4.04 -19.46 -20.75
C ALA A 160 4.76 -20.05 -19.51
N ALA A 161 6.02 -20.48 -19.65
CA ALA A 161 6.84 -20.98 -18.55
C ALA A 161 7.17 -19.86 -17.54
N GLU A 162 7.40 -18.63 -18.02
CA GLU A 162 7.60 -17.45 -17.17
C GLU A 162 6.33 -17.11 -16.39
N VAL A 163 5.17 -17.16 -17.04
CA VAL A 163 3.86 -16.96 -16.38
C VAL A 163 3.64 -18.00 -15.28
N ALA A 164 3.94 -19.27 -15.54
CA ALA A 164 3.87 -20.32 -14.52
C ALA A 164 4.92 -20.12 -13.39
N ALA A 165 6.09 -19.58 -13.71
CA ALA A 165 7.11 -19.25 -12.72
C ALA A 165 6.69 -18.07 -11.83
N LEU A 166 6.03 -17.06 -12.40
CA LEU A 166 5.41 -15.96 -11.66
C LEU A 166 4.35 -16.48 -10.69
N ASP A 167 3.45 -17.35 -11.15
CA ASP A 167 2.41 -17.94 -10.30
C ASP A 167 3.02 -18.62 -9.06
N ARG A 168 4.05 -19.46 -9.27
CA ARG A 168 4.79 -20.09 -8.18
C ARG A 168 5.50 -19.09 -7.26
N ARG A 169 5.98 -17.97 -7.79
CA ARG A 169 6.60 -16.89 -6.98
C ARG A 169 5.55 -16.18 -6.13
N MET A 170 4.38 -15.88 -6.67
CA MET A 170 3.28 -15.27 -5.91
C MET A 170 2.79 -16.16 -4.77
N THR A 171 2.60 -17.46 -5.01
CA THR A 171 2.23 -18.41 -3.94
C THR A 171 3.27 -18.42 -2.82
N ARG A 172 4.56 -18.51 -3.16
CA ARG A 172 5.61 -18.54 -2.13
C ARG A 172 5.77 -17.21 -1.40
N ALA A 173 5.58 -16.09 -2.10
CA ALA A 173 5.54 -14.78 -1.47
C ALA A 173 4.41 -14.72 -0.45
N HIS A 174 3.21 -15.16 -0.82
CA HIS A 174 2.05 -15.28 0.08
C HIS A 174 2.39 -16.11 1.33
N ASP A 175 2.92 -17.33 1.14
CA ASP A 175 3.26 -18.24 2.25
C ASP A 175 4.35 -17.67 3.18
N SER A 176 5.21 -16.79 2.68
CA SER A 176 6.30 -16.17 3.45
C SER A 176 5.84 -14.97 4.29
N ARG A 177 4.64 -14.40 4.04
CA ARG A 177 4.15 -13.19 4.72
C ARG A 177 3.89 -13.40 6.20
N GLY A 178 3.28 -14.53 6.57
CA GLY A 178 3.00 -14.86 7.97
C GLY A 178 4.30 -14.89 8.80
N PRO A 179 5.27 -15.75 8.44
CA PRO A 179 6.58 -15.78 9.10
C PRO A 179 7.31 -14.43 9.10
N ALA A 180 7.29 -13.69 7.99
CA ALA A 180 7.91 -12.37 7.90
C ALA A 180 7.28 -11.34 8.85
N THR A 181 5.95 -11.33 8.94
CA THR A 181 5.18 -10.45 9.83
C THR A 181 5.48 -10.77 11.30
N VAL A 182 5.48 -12.06 11.67
CA VAL A 182 5.84 -12.49 13.03
C VAL A 182 7.28 -12.10 13.35
N ALA A 183 8.23 -12.37 12.45
CA ALA A 183 9.63 -12.00 12.61
C ALA A 183 9.82 -10.48 12.84
N LEU A 184 9.17 -9.66 12.01
CA LEU A 184 9.21 -8.21 12.15
C LEU A 184 8.62 -7.75 13.48
N ALA A 185 7.44 -8.26 13.87
CA ALA A 185 6.80 -7.92 15.14
C ALA A 185 7.68 -8.29 16.33
N MET A 186 8.31 -9.46 16.30
CA MET A 186 9.22 -9.93 17.35
C MET A 186 10.48 -9.06 17.45
N VAL A 187 11.13 -8.73 16.33
CA VAL A 187 12.33 -7.87 16.35
C VAL A 187 12.00 -6.46 16.83
N LEU A 188 10.95 -5.86 16.27
CA LEU A 188 10.53 -4.51 16.65
C LEU A 188 10.11 -4.45 18.13
N GLY A 189 9.30 -5.42 18.57
CA GLY A 189 8.85 -5.55 19.95
C GLY A 189 10.00 -5.79 20.93
N ALA A 190 10.92 -6.70 20.60
CA ALA A 190 12.08 -7.00 21.44
C ALA A 190 13.03 -5.80 21.56
N LEU A 191 13.33 -5.11 20.46
CA LEU A 191 14.17 -3.90 20.49
C LEU A 191 13.49 -2.75 21.23
N ALA A 192 12.18 -2.55 21.04
CA ALA A 192 11.43 -1.54 21.79
C ALA A 192 11.42 -1.87 23.30
N ALA A 193 11.11 -3.11 23.68
CA ALA A 193 11.13 -3.55 25.08
C ALA A 193 12.53 -3.39 25.70
N ALA A 194 13.58 -3.83 24.99
CA ALA A 194 14.96 -3.66 25.42
C ALA A 194 15.33 -2.17 25.58
N ALA A 195 14.90 -1.30 24.65
CA ALA A 195 15.12 0.14 24.77
C ALA A 195 14.42 0.73 25.99
N ILE A 196 13.20 0.28 26.32
CA ILE A 196 12.45 0.73 27.50
C ILE A 196 13.16 0.31 28.80
N VAL A 197 13.61 -0.93 28.87
CA VAL A 197 14.26 -1.50 30.07
C VAL A 197 15.65 -0.91 30.27
N THR A 198 16.47 -0.92 29.23
CA THR A 198 17.88 -0.50 29.29
C THR A 198 18.05 1.01 29.27
N ARG A 199 17.07 1.75 28.72
CA ARG A 199 17.17 3.20 28.42
C ARG A 199 18.38 3.55 27.56
N SER A 200 18.84 2.61 26.74
CA SER A 200 19.98 2.82 25.85
C SER A 200 19.57 3.65 24.63
N PRO A 201 20.26 4.78 24.35
CA PRO A 201 20.02 5.56 23.13
C PRO A 201 20.26 4.72 21.87
N ALA A 202 21.28 3.86 21.86
CA ALA A 202 21.57 2.99 20.73
C ALA A 202 20.44 1.97 20.50
N ILE A 203 19.99 1.27 21.54
CA ILE A 203 18.91 0.27 21.37
C ILE A 203 17.60 0.96 20.94
N SER A 204 17.32 2.16 21.45
CA SER A 204 16.13 2.91 21.02
C SER A 204 16.17 3.35 19.54
N ARG A 205 17.34 3.74 19.02
CA ARG A 205 17.53 4.01 17.59
C ARG A 205 17.40 2.73 16.77
N ALA A 206 17.91 1.60 17.26
CA ALA A 206 17.75 0.31 16.61
C ALA A 206 16.26 -0.08 16.52
N ALA A 207 15.48 0.15 17.58
CA ALA A 207 14.03 -0.08 17.55
C ALA A 207 13.34 0.74 16.46
N LEU A 208 13.72 2.02 16.28
CA LEU A 208 13.20 2.87 15.19
C LEU A 208 13.68 2.40 13.80
N LEU A 209 14.92 1.93 13.67
CA LEU A 209 15.48 1.43 12.41
C LEU A 209 15.00 0.02 12.04
N ALA A 210 14.38 -0.72 12.97
CA ALA A 210 13.99 -2.11 12.75
C ALA A 210 13.05 -2.30 11.56
N ALA A 211 12.02 -1.44 11.43
CA ALA A 211 11.08 -1.49 10.33
C ALA A 211 11.72 -1.23 8.95
N PRO A 212 12.41 -0.08 8.70
CA PRO A 212 13.06 0.15 7.42
C PRO A 212 14.15 -0.87 7.10
N ALA A 213 14.89 -1.37 8.10
CA ALA A 213 15.85 -2.45 7.92
C ALA A 213 15.18 -3.76 7.48
N ALA A 214 14.12 -4.18 8.16
CA ALA A 214 13.36 -5.38 7.80
C ALA A 214 12.71 -5.29 6.41
N ILE A 215 12.15 -4.13 6.05
CA ILE A 215 11.61 -3.87 4.69
C ILE A 215 12.74 -3.99 3.66
N SER A 216 13.91 -3.40 3.93
CA SER A 216 15.07 -3.49 3.02
C SER A 216 15.49 -4.94 2.81
N VAL A 217 15.57 -5.73 3.89
CA VAL A 217 15.88 -7.17 3.80
C VAL A 217 14.79 -7.91 3.03
N ALA A 218 13.50 -7.66 3.27
CA ALA A 218 12.42 -8.31 2.52
C ALA A 218 12.48 -8.01 1.01
N LEU A 219 12.84 -6.79 0.63
CA LEU A 219 13.05 -6.39 -0.77
C LEU A 219 14.27 -7.10 -1.38
N LEU A 220 15.39 -7.17 -0.65
CA LEU A 220 16.59 -7.90 -1.09
C LEU A 220 16.32 -9.40 -1.27
N LEU A 221 15.58 -10.01 -0.36
CA LEU A 221 15.17 -11.41 -0.46
C LEU A 221 14.25 -11.66 -1.65
N SER A 222 13.33 -10.72 -1.92
CA SER A 222 12.47 -10.78 -3.11
C SER A 222 13.28 -10.68 -4.40
N PHE A 223 14.23 -9.73 -4.46
CA PHE A 223 15.15 -9.56 -5.57
C PHE A 223 16.02 -10.80 -5.80
N ALA A 224 16.56 -11.37 -4.73
CA ALA A 224 17.34 -12.62 -4.77
C ALA A 224 16.49 -13.88 -4.97
N ALA A 225 15.16 -13.73 -5.12
CA ALA A 225 14.20 -14.81 -5.29
C ALA A 225 14.35 -15.92 -4.22
N VAL A 226 14.57 -15.55 -2.96
CA VAL A 226 14.56 -16.46 -1.81
C VAL A 226 13.14 -16.91 -1.54
N ARG A 227 12.96 -18.23 -1.36
CA ARG A 227 11.66 -18.90 -1.55
C ARG A 227 11.10 -19.64 -0.35
N ALA A 228 11.94 -19.98 0.63
CA ALA A 228 11.53 -20.80 1.76
C ALA A 228 10.95 -19.92 2.88
N PRO A 229 9.66 -20.09 3.27
CA PRO A 229 9.00 -19.21 4.24
C PRO A 229 9.76 -19.07 5.57
N ALA A 230 10.28 -20.18 6.11
CA ALA A 230 11.07 -20.17 7.34
C ALA A 230 12.39 -19.40 7.17
N ALA A 231 13.08 -19.58 6.04
CA ALA A 231 14.30 -18.83 5.75
C ALA A 231 14.02 -17.34 5.59
N VAL A 232 12.91 -16.96 4.95
CA VAL A 232 12.51 -15.55 4.81
C VAL A 232 12.25 -14.93 6.18
N GLY A 233 11.47 -15.58 7.05
CA GLY A 233 11.23 -15.09 8.41
C GLY A 233 12.53 -14.96 9.21
N LEU A 234 13.40 -15.97 9.18
CA LEU A 234 14.69 -15.97 9.89
C LEU A 234 15.61 -14.86 9.37
N LEU A 235 15.74 -14.70 8.06
CA LEU A 235 16.60 -13.68 7.44
C LEU A 235 16.08 -12.27 7.68
N ILE A 236 14.76 -12.06 7.70
CA ILE A 236 14.16 -10.78 8.10
C ILE A 236 14.46 -10.50 9.57
N ALA A 237 14.31 -11.49 10.46
CA ALA A 237 14.59 -11.32 11.88
C ALA A 237 16.08 -11.00 12.13
N ALA A 238 16.97 -11.86 11.66
CA ALA A 238 18.41 -11.76 11.88
C ALA A 238 19.02 -10.60 11.10
N GLY A 239 18.76 -10.51 9.79
CA GLY A 239 19.29 -9.47 8.93
C GLY A 239 18.72 -8.09 9.25
N GLY A 240 17.40 -8.00 9.47
CA GLY A 240 16.74 -6.75 9.85
C GLY A 240 17.19 -6.26 11.22
N GLY A 241 17.26 -7.16 12.21
CA GLY A 241 17.77 -6.85 13.54
C GLY A 241 19.24 -6.42 13.53
N ALA A 242 20.11 -7.16 12.84
CA ALA A 242 21.53 -6.82 12.72
C ALA A 242 21.76 -5.47 12.02
N ALA A 243 21.07 -5.22 10.91
CA ALA A 243 21.17 -3.94 10.19
C ALA A 243 20.65 -2.77 11.03
N ALA A 244 19.56 -2.96 11.78
CA ALA A 244 19.04 -1.93 12.69
C ALA A 244 20.01 -1.61 13.82
N LEU A 245 20.62 -2.63 14.43
CA LEU A 245 21.64 -2.46 15.48
C LEU A 245 22.89 -1.77 14.93
N ALA A 246 23.38 -2.18 13.75
CA ALA A 246 24.54 -1.57 13.10
C ALA A 246 24.29 -0.09 12.76
N GLY A 247 23.12 0.23 12.18
CA GLY A 247 22.74 1.61 11.88
C GLY A 247 22.59 2.48 13.13
N ALA A 248 22.25 1.89 14.27
CA ALA A 248 22.06 2.60 15.52
C ALA A 248 23.36 3.00 16.24
N CYS A 249 24.51 2.44 15.82
CA CYS A 249 25.83 2.74 16.37
C CYS A 249 26.21 4.22 16.21
N SER A 250 25.73 4.90 15.15
CA SER A 250 26.05 6.30 14.89
C SER A 250 24.80 7.17 14.93
N GLU A 251 24.72 8.04 15.93
CA GLU A 251 23.64 9.01 16.06
C GLU A 251 23.58 9.97 14.87
N ARG A 252 24.75 10.38 14.34
CA ARG A 252 24.85 11.29 13.20
C ARG A 252 24.26 10.70 11.92
N LEU A 253 24.24 9.37 11.81
CA LEU A 253 23.74 8.67 10.63
C LEU A 253 22.25 8.38 10.69
N PHE A 254 21.58 8.55 11.82
CA PHE A 254 20.17 8.15 11.97
C PHE A 254 19.24 8.80 10.93
N ALA A 255 19.20 10.14 10.86
CA ALA A 255 18.37 10.83 9.87
C ALA A 255 18.83 10.60 8.40
N PRO A 256 20.15 10.64 8.08
CA PRO A 256 20.64 10.23 6.76
C PRO A 256 20.22 8.82 6.33
N LEU A 257 20.22 7.84 7.24
CA LEU A 257 19.83 6.47 6.94
C LEU A 257 18.34 6.36 6.60
N ILE A 258 17.47 7.06 7.35
CA ILE A 258 16.04 7.12 7.01
C ILE A 258 15.81 7.80 5.67
N ALA A 259 16.50 8.91 5.38
CA ALA A 259 16.40 9.59 4.10
C ALA A 259 16.88 8.69 2.95
N LEU A 260 18.03 8.03 3.12
CA LEU A 260 18.57 7.09 2.14
C LEU A 260 17.60 5.93 1.90
N PHE A 261 17.04 5.36 2.96
CA PHE A 261 16.03 4.32 2.87
C PHE A 261 14.82 4.79 2.06
N LEU A 262 14.21 5.94 2.40
CA LEU A 262 13.03 6.45 1.70
C LEU A 262 13.32 6.74 0.22
N ALA A 263 14.51 7.27 -0.09
CA ALA A 263 14.92 7.55 -1.47
C ALA A 263 15.16 6.28 -2.28
N ALA A 264 15.87 5.30 -1.69
CA ALA A 264 16.10 3.99 -2.32
C ALA A 264 14.78 3.22 -2.50
N PHE A 265 13.89 3.28 -1.50
CA PHE A 265 12.58 2.65 -1.57
C PHE A 265 11.72 3.30 -2.66
N LEU A 266 11.68 4.63 -2.74
CA LEU A 266 10.99 5.36 -3.81
C LEU A 266 11.52 4.98 -5.20
N ALA A 267 12.84 4.94 -5.37
CA ALA A 267 13.47 4.52 -6.62
C ALA A 267 13.06 3.09 -7.01
N LEU A 268 13.05 2.17 -6.04
CA LEU A 268 12.61 0.79 -6.24
C LEU A 268 11.12 0.71 -6.61
N LEU A 269 10.24 1.43 -5.92
CA LEU A 269 8.80 1.47 -6.25
C LEU A 269 8.54 1.95 -7.68
N ALA A 270 9.33 2.93 -8.14
CA ALA A 270 9.21 3.48 -9.48
C ALA A 270 9.76 2.55 -10.57
N SER A 271 10.90 1.90 -10.31
CA SER A 271 11.68 1.16 -11.31
C SER A 271 11.42 -0.35 -11.33
N ALA A 272 11.18 -0.95 -10.17
CA ALA A 272 11.03 -2.40 -9.99
C ALA A 272 9.79 -2.73 -9.13
N PRO A 273 8.58 -2.35 -9.59
CA PRO A 273 7.34 -2.58 -8.84
C PRO A 273 7.10 -4.07 -8.55
N GLU A 274 7.57 -4.97 -9.42
CA GLU A 274 7.47 -6.42 -9.19
C GLU A 274 8.26 -6.89 -7.95
N THR A 275 9.47 -6.34 -7.71
CA THR A 275 10.26 -6.67 -6.52
C THR A 275 9.54 -6.24 -5.24
N ASN A 276 8.86 -5.10 -5.28
CA ASN A 276 8.01 -4.66 -4.17
C ASN A 276 6.74 -5.53 -4.05
N ALA A 277 6.10 -5.87 -5.17
CA ALA A 277 4.91 -6.72 -5.25
C ALA A 277 5.10 -8.11 -4.62
N LEU A 278 6.30 -8.66 -4.79
CA LEU A 278 6.65 -10.02 -4.37
C LEU A 278 7.47 -10.03 -3.06
N ALA A 279 7.62 -8.89 -2.39
CA ALA A 279 8.26 -8.87 -1.08
C ALA A 279 7.32 -9.46 -0.02
N ALA A 280 7.91 -10.13 0.98
CA ALA A 280 7.14 -10.73 2.08
C ALA A 280 6.53 -9.67 3.03
N ILE A 281 7.01 -8.42 2.97
CA ILE A 281 6.45 -7.26 3.66
C ILE A 281 6.14 -6.22 2.58
N GLY A 282 4.86 -5.87 2.41
CA GLY A 282 4.42 -4.95 1.38
C GLY A 282 3.08 -5.34 0.74
N PRO A 283 2.86 -5.00 -0.54
CA PRO A 283 1.58 -5.22 -1.26
C PRO A 283 1.17 -6.69 -1.42
N HIS A 284 -0.12 -6.87 -1.71
CA HIS A 284 -0.81 -8.16 -1.80
C HIS A 284 -1.45 -8.34 -3.19
N PRO A 285 -0.63 -8.55 -4.25
CA PRO A 285 -1.14 -8.65 -5.62
C PRO A 285 -2.08 -9.84 -5.84
N ASP A 286 -1.89 -10.93 -5.09
CA ASP A 286 -2.72 -12.14 -5.11
C ASP A 286 -4.17 -11.88 -4.70
N GLY A 287 -4.39 -11.03 -3.70
CA GLY A 287 -5.73 -10.65 -3.24
C GLY A 287 -6.36 -9.49 -4.03
N GLY A 288 -5.69 -8.95 -5.05
CA GLY A 288 -6.21 -7.89 -5.93
C GLY A 288 -6.54 -6.56 -5.25
N VAL A 289 -6.14 -6.35 -3.99
CA VAL A 289 -6.33 -5.09 -3.26
C VAL A 289 -5.31 -4.05 -3.70
N ARG A 290 -4.02 -4.44 -3.75
CA ARG A 290 -2.92 -3.56 -4.16
C ARG A 290 -1.82 -4.40 -4.81
N PHE A 291 -1.48 -4.08 -6.06
CA PHE A 291 -0.47 -4.83 -6.82
C PHE A 291 0.96 -4.42 -6.52
N TYR A 292 1.21 -3.12 -6.31
CA TYR A 292 2.50 -2.54 -5.96
C TYR A 292 2.31 -1.25 -5.14
N GLY A 293 3.39 -0.75 -4.55
CA GLY A 293 3.43 0.52 -3.83
C GLY A 293 3.52 0.37 -2.32
N VAL A 294 3.16 1.44 -1.62
CA VAL A 294 3.11 1.48 -0.16
C VAL A 294 1.76 0.94 0.30
N THR A 295 1.78 -0.04 1.21
CA THR A 295 0.58 -0.50 1.91
C THR A 295 0.39 0.28 3.20
N ASN A 296 -0.84 0.31 3.71
CA ASN A 296 -1.17 0.87 5.03
C ASN A 296 -0.26 0.29 6.15
N GLN A 297 0.10 -1.00 6.06
CA GLN A 297 1.09 -1.64 6.93
C GLN A 297 2.46 -0.95 6.86
N VAL A 298 3.03 -0.84 5.65
CA VAL A 298 4.36 -0.23 5.44
C VAL A 298 4.35 1.25 5.81
N GLU A 299 3.28 1.96 5.45
CA GLU A 299 3.07 3.36 5.84
C GLU A 299 3.13 3.53 7.36
N THR A 300 2.36 2.73 8.10
CA THR A 300 2.31 2.78 9.57
C THR A 300 3.68 2.46 10.18
N LEU A 301 4.35 1.44 9.66
CA LEU A 301 5.70 1.03 10.08
C LEU A 301 6.75 2.13 9.91
N LEU A 302 6.62 2.96 8.86
CA LEU A 302 7.56 4.04 8.56
C LEU A 302 7.25 5.36 9.28
N LEU A 303 6.05 5.50 9.85
CA LEU A 303 5.61 6.74 10.49
C LEU A 303 6.51 7.17 11.66
N ALA A 304 6.77 6.27 12.61
CA ALA A 304 7.59 6.55 13.78
C ALA A 304 9.06 6.90 13.44
N PRO A 305 9.80 6.11 12.62
CA PRO A 305 11.17 6.47 12.24
C PRO A 305 11.25 7.74 11.40
N ALA A 306 10.28 8.00 10.51
CA ALA A 306 10.25 9.23 9.73
C ALA A 306 10.09 10.47 10.64
N LEU A 307 9.16 10.42 11.60
CA LEU A 307 8.96 11.53 12.55
C LEU A 307 10.16 11.73 13.47
N ALA A 308 10.79 10.65 13.94
CA ALA A 308 12.01 10.73 14.73
C ALA A 308 13.16 11.39 13.95
N ALA A 309 13.37 10.99 12.68
CA ALA A 309 14.38 11.57 11.82
C ALA A 309 14.08 13.04 11.48
N ALA A 310 12.81 13.36 11.21
CA ALA A 310 12.34 14.71 10.96
C ALA A 310 12.54 15.65 12.17
N ALA A 311 12.47 15.11 13.39
CA ALA A 311 12.67 15.87 14.62
C ALA A 311 14.14 16.28 14.88
N VAL A 312 15.12 15.67 14.19
CA VAL A 312 16.55 15.96 14.39
C VAL A 312 16.91 17.40 14.06
N SER A 313 16.37 17.96 12.97
CA SER A 313 16.60 19.37 12.60
C SER A 313 15.52 19.88 11.64
N ARG A 314 15.42 21.21 11.49
CA ARG A 314 14.50 21.82 10.50
C ARG A 314 14.79 21.38 9.06
N ARG A 315 16.07 21.18 8.72
CA ARG A 315 16.47 20.67 7.40
C ARG A 315 15.91 19.26 7.20
N TRP A 316 16.11 18.37 8.17
CA TRP A 316 15.60 17.00 8.10
C TRP A 316 14.08 16.94 8.12
N PHE A 317 13.41 17.83 8.86
CA PHE A 317 11.96 17.94 8.83
C PHE A 317 11.43 18.14 7.40
N VAL A 318 11.99 19.10 6.67
CA VAL A 318 11.61 19.37 5.28
C VAL A 318 12.00 18.21 4.36
N CYS A 319 13.24 17.72 4.45
CA CYS A 319 13.71 16.65 3.57
C CYS A 319 12.94 15.35 3.76
N ILE A 320 12.79 14.86 4.99
CA ILE A 320 12.06 13.61 5.29
C ILE A 320 10.57 13.78 5.02
N GLY A 321 9.99 14.94 5.35
CA GLY A 321 8.58 15.21 5.09
C GLY A 321 8.25 15.17 3.60
N LEU A 322 9.01 15.91 2.77
CA LEU A 322 8.83 15.90 1.31
C LEU A 322 9.08 14.52 0.71
N LEU A 323 10.16 13.85 1.12
CA LEU A 323 10.50 12.54 0.59
C LEU A 323 9.43 11.51 0.95
N GLY A 324 8.96 11.48 2.20
CA GLY A 324 7.86 10.61 2.61
C GLY A 324 6.56 10.90 1.84
N LEU A 325 6.21 12.16 1.64
CA LEU A 325 5.02 12.55 0.87
C LEU A 325 5.11 12.11 -0.60
N VAL A 326 6.28 12.22 -1.23
CA VAL A 326 6.48 11.73 -2.60
C VAL A 326 6.47 10.21 -2.65
N THR A 327 7.12 9.54 -1.70
CA THR A 327 7.15 8.07 -1.62
C THR A 327 5.75 7.48 -1.49
N VAL A 328 4.89 8.10 -0.69
CA VAL A 328 3.50 7.64 -0.48
C VAL A 328 2.54 8.16 -1.55
N GLY A 329 2.72 9.39 -2.04
CA GLY A 329 1.73 10.07 -2.87
C GLY A 329 1.93 10.00 -4.38
N TRP A 330 3.09 9.55 -4.88
CA TRP A 330 3.36 9.53 -6.33
C TRP A 330 2.72 8.32 -7.03
N SER A 331 1.91 8.52 -8.08
CA SER A 331 1.18 7.41 -8.72
C SER A 331 2.10 6.36 -9.33
N ARG A 332 3.24 6.78 -9.90
CA ARG A 332 4.24 5.84 -10.42
C ARG A 332 4.92 5.01 -9.33
N ALA A 333 4.84 5.41 -8.07
CA ALA A 333 5.29 4.61 -6.93
C ALA A 333 4.15 3.78 -6.31
N GLY A 334 2.94 3.85 -6.85
CA GLY A 334 1.76 3.16 -6.31
C GLY A 334 1.10 3.97 -5.20
N ALA A 335 0.69 5.19 -5.54
CA ALA A 335 0.17 6.19 -4.62
C ALA A 335 -0.88 5.66 -3.64
N ASP A 336 -0.76 6.11 -2.39
CA ASP A 336 -1.73 5.96 -1.33
C ASP A 336 -2.25 7.32 -0.88
N GLY A 337 -3.46 7.66 -1.32
CA GLY A 337 -4.10 8.91 -0.90
C GLY A 337 -4.37 8.98 0.61
N GLY A 338 -4.71 7.85 1.24
CA GLY A 338 -4.92 7.77 2.68
C GLY A 338 -3.62 8.03 3.42
N GLY A 339 -2.54 7.41 2.96
CA GLY A 339 -1.23 7.59 3.59
C GLY A 339 -0.64 8.99 3.46
N VAL A 340 -0.93 9.72 2.39
CA VAL A 340 -0.58 11.15 2.29
C VAL A 340 -1.27 11.95 3.40
N LEU A 341 -2.56 11.70 3.66
CA LEU A 341 -3.32 12.39 4.71
C LEU A 341 -2.77 12.08 6.11
N VAL A 342 -2.43 10.81 6.36
CA VAL A 342 -1.82 10.35 7.62
C VAL A 342 -0.49 11.06 7.86
N LEU A 343 0.40 11.07 6.86
CA LEU A 343 1.71 11.70 7.00
C LEU A 343 1.59 13.22 7.20
N LEU A 344 0.69 13.89 6.47
CA LEU A 344 0.42 15.32 6.65
C LEU A 344 -0.10 15.62 8.06
N ALA A 345 -1.05 14.84 8.56
CA ALA A 345 -1.59 15.00 9.90
C ALA A 345 -0.51 14.83 10.96
N ALA A 346 0.34 13.82 10.81
CA ALA A 346 1.45 13.58 11.72
C ALA A 346 2.49 14.70 11.68
N LEU A 347 2.89 15.20 10.50
CA LEU A 347 3.86 16.30 10.36
C LEU A 347 3.32 17.65 10.84
N ALA A 348 2.00 17.86 10.84
CA ALA A 348 1.38 19.10 11.32
C ALA A 348 1.54 19.30 12.84
N VAL A 349 1.55 18.22 13.63
CA VAL A 349 1.69 18.28 15.10
C VAL A 349 3.03 18.91 15.56
N PRO A 350 4.22 18.43 15.12
CA PRO A 350 5.48 19.06 15.48
C PRO A 350 5.63 20.47 14.88
N ALA A 351 5.11 20.72 13.67
CA ALA A 351 5.18 22.03 13.03
C ALA A 351 4.42 23.12 13.82
N THR A 352 3.28 22.78 14.42
CA THR A 352 2.50 23.71 15.25
C THR A 352 3.11 23.90 16.64
N ARG A 353 3.66 22.84 17.25
CA ARG A 353 4.29 22.92 18.58
C ARG A 353 5.62 23.67 18.60
N GLN A 354 6.44 23.57 17.55
CA GLN A 354 7.69 24.33 17.47
C GLN A 354 7.49 25.86 17.52
N ARG A 355 6.31 26.35 17.14
CA ARG A 355 6.02 27.78 17.15
C ARG A 355 5.58 28.33 18.52
N ARG A 356 5.48 27.51 19.58
CA ARG A 356 4.97 27.89 20.93
C ARG A 356 3.66 28.69 20.90
N THR A 357 2.89 28.55 19.84
CA THR A 357 1.67 29.33 19.66
C THR A 357 0.47 28.49 20.09
N SER A 358 -0.45 29.07 20.87
CA SER A 358 -1.69 28.41 21.32
C SER A 358 -2.44 27.77 20.15
N VAL A 359 -2.87 26.51 20.24
CA VAL A 359 -3.62 25.86 19.16
C VAL A 359 -4.98 26.56 19.04
N SER A 360 -5.12 27.52 18.12
CA SER A 360 -6.40 28.15 17.80
C SER A 360 -7.05 27.40 16.63
N GLY A 361 -8.39 27.37 16.59
CA GLY A 361 -9.14 26.74 15.51
C GLY A 361 -8.72 27.24 14.12
N ALA A 362 -8.37 28.53 14.00
CA ALA A 362 -7.87 29.12 12.77
C ALA A 362 -6.54 28.50 12.28
N ARG A 363 -5.64 28.09 13.18
CA ARG A 363 -4.38 27.45 12.78
C ARG A 363 -4.53 25.99 12.43
N VAL A 364 -5.47 25.29 13.08
CA VAL A 364 -5.86 23.94 12.68
C VAL A 364 -6.46 23.99 11.28
N ALA A 365 -7.35 24.96 11.02
CA ALA A 365 -7.90 25.20 9.69
C ALA A 365 -6.80 25.53 8.67
N LEU A 366 -5.85 26.42 9.00
CA LEU A 366 -4.73 26.74 8.10
C LEU A 366 -3.82 25.54 7.82
N ALA A 367 -3.54 24.70 8.83
CA ALA A 367 -2.76 23.48 8.65
C ALA A 367 -3.50 22.46 7.77
N ALA A 368 -4.82 22.33 7.95
CA ALA A 368 -5.66 21.50 7.10
C ALA A 368 -5.68 22.02 5.65
N VAL A 369 -5.81 23.34 5.45
CA VAL A 369 -5.76 23.98 4.13
C VAL A 369 -4.38 23.80 3.49
N ALA A 370 -3.29 24.01 4.23
CA ALA A 370 -1.94 23.83 3.72
C ALA A 370 -1.64 22.36 3.36
N GLY A 371 -2.11 21.42 4.19
CA GLY A 371 -2.05 19.99 3.90
C GLY A 371 -2.86 19.63 2.66
N GLY A 372 -4.09 20.14 2.54
CA GLY A 372 -4.94 19.98 1.37
C GLY A 372 -4.31 20.56 0.10
N ALA A 373 -3.68 21.74 0.20
CA ALA A 373 -2.95 22.36 -0.91
C ALA A 373 -1.71 21.55 -1.31
N ALA A 374 -0.96 21.01 -0.35
CA ALA A 374 0.17 20.13 -0.63
C ALA A 374 -0.26 18.82 -1.30
N ALA A 375 -1.35 18.20 -0.82
CA ALA A 375 -1.95 17.04 -1.47
C ALA A 375 -2.43 17.36 -2.89
N ALA A 376 -3.11 18.49 -3.09
CA ALA A 376 -3.54 18.96 -4.41
C ALA A 376 -2.35 19.23 -5.35
N ALA A 377 -1.26 19.82 -4.84
CA ALA A 377 -0.04 20.04 -5.60
C ALA A 377 0.62 18.72 -6.02
N LEU A 378 0.68 17.73 -5.12
CA LEU A 378 1.16 16.39 -5.45
C LEU A 378 0.29 15.73 -6.54
N VAL A 379 -1.02 15.82 -6.41
CA VAL A 379 -1.97 15.33 -7.43
C VAL A 379 -1.79 16.05 -8.77
N ALA A 380 -1.54 17.37 -8.76
CA ALA A 380 -1.29 18.15 -9.97
C ALA A 380 0.04 17.75 -10.64
N VAL A 381 1.13 17.63 -9.88
CA VAL A 381 2.43 17.13 -10.38
C VAL A 381 2.28 15.72 -10.95
N ASP A 382 1.52 14.86 -10.25
CA ASP A 382 1.23 13.51 -10.70
C ASP A 382 0.48 13.50 -12.03
N ALA A 383 -0.59 14.28 -12.16
CA ALA A 383 -1.36 14.42 -13.38
C ALA A 383 -0.51 14.96 -14.55
N LEU A 384 0.35 15.97 -14.29
CA LEU A 384 1.28 16.51 -15.28
C LEU A 384 2.33 15.48 -15.73
N SER A 385 2.68 14.52 -14.88
CA SER A 385 3.59 13.41 -15.21
C SER A 385 2.90 12.22 -15.92
N GLY A 386 1.62 12.38 -16.27
CA GLY A 386 0.79 11.36 -16.93
C GLY A 386 0.12 10.38 -15.97
N GLY A 387 0.06 10.68 -14.68
CA GLY A 387 -0.61 9.86 -13.66
C GLY A 387 -2.14 9.99 -13.71
N SER A 388 -2.84 8.90 -13.43
CA SER A 388 -4.30 8.90 -13.24
C SER A 388 -4.63 8.28 -11.88
N SER A 389 -4.92 9.10 -10.88
CA SER A 389 -5.23 8.61 -9.53
C SER A 389 -6.74 8.46 -9.30
N HIS A 390 -7.14 7.54 -8.43
CA HIS A 390 -8.53 7.44 -7.96
C HIS A 390 -8.97 8.70 -7.20
N VAL A 391 -8.03 9.41 -6.54
CA VAL A 391 -8.30 10.65 -5.80
C VAL A 391 -8.74 11.76 -6.75
N THR A 392 -8.09 11.92 -7.91
CA THR A 392 -8.48 12.92 -8.91
C THR A 392 -9.88 12.68 -9.45
N ARG A 393 -10.27 11.41 -9.62
CA ARG A 393 -11.62 11.01 -10.06
C ARG A 393 -12.68 11.20 -8.96
N ALA A 394 -12.35 10.90 -7.71
CA ALA A 394 -13.25 11.10 -6.57
C ALA A 394 -13.54 12.58 -6.32
N LEU A 395 -12.52 13.44 -6.39
CA LEU A 395 -12.70 14.89 -6.27
C LEU A 395 -13.56 15.47 -7.40
N ALA A 396 -13.46 14.93 -8.61
CA ALA A 396 -14.28 15.35 -9.75
C ALA A 396 -15.75 14.88 -9.65
N ALA A 397 -16.04 13.84 -8.87
CA ALA A 397 -17.37 13.23 -8.77
C ALA A 397 -18.28 13.84 -7.68
N GLY A 398 -17.74 14.70 -6.81
CA GLY A 398 -18.49 15.51 -5.85
C GLY A 398 -18.67 14.90 -4.45
N PRO A 399 -19.21 15.68 -3.49
CA PRO A 399 -19.17 15.36 -2.05
C PRO A 399 -19.98 14.13 -1.63
N SER A 400 -21.06 13.79 -2.33
CA SER A 400 -21.83 12.57 -2.06
C SER A 400 -21.00 11.31 -2.28
N THR A 401 -20.20 11.27 -3.35
CA THR A 401 -19.31 10.12 -3.61
C THR A 401 -18.21 9.98 -2.58
N LEU A 402 -17.73 11.11 -2.01
CA LEU A 402 -16.77 11.09 -0.90
C LEU A 402 -17.37 10.52 0.39
N LEU A 403 -18.64 10.84 0.68
CA LEU A 403 -19.36 10.28 1.82
C LEU A 403 -19.63 8.78 1.64
N ASP A 404 -20.01 8.35 0.45
CA ASP A 404 -20.22 6.93 0.13
C ASP A 404 -18.92 6.14 0.28
N ASP A 405 -17.80 6.69 -0.23
CA ASP A 405 -16.48 6.07 -0.07
C ASP A 405 -16.03 6.05 1.39
N PHE A 406 -16.33 7.08 2.17
CA PHE A 406 -16.06 7.11 3.60
C PHE A 406 -16.84 6.03 4.36
N TRP A 407 -18.15 5.93 4.16
CA TRP A 407 -18.97 4.89 4.80
C TRP A 407 -18.55 3.49 4.37
N ARG A 408 -18.23 3.30 3.09
CA ARG A 408 -17.69 2.04 2.59
C ARG A 408 -16.41 1.66 3.32
N ARG A 409 -15.46 2.60 3.47
CA ARG A 409 -14.21 2.35 4.22
C ARG A 409 -14.49 1.97 5.66
N LEU A 410 -15.33 2.71 6.38
CA LEU A 410 -15.67 2.38 7.76
C LEU A 410 -16.28 0.98 7.88
N HIS A 411 -17.16 0.58 6.96
CA HIS A 411 -17.74 -0.75 6.94
C HIS A 411 -16.68 -1.84 6.70
N VAL A 412 -15.76 -1.61 5.77
CA VAL A 412 -14.63 -2.53 5.50
C VAL A 412 -13.70 -2.61 6.72
N THR A 413 -13.34 -1.47 7.32
CA THR A 413 -12.52 -1.39 8.54
C THR A 413 -13.16 -2.18 9.67
N TRP A 414 -14.45 -1.95 9.94
CA TRP A 414 -15.19 -2.70 10.95
C TRP A 414 -15.20 -4.21 10.65
N GLY A 415 -15.54 -4.59 9.41
CA GLY A 415 -15.54 -5.97 8.97
C GLY A 415 -14.17 -6.65 9.12
N GLY A 416 -13.09 -5.93 8.88
CA GLY A 416 -11.72 -6.40 9.08
C GLY A 416 -11.37 -6.58 10.56
N ALA A 417 -11.70 -5.60 11.41
CA ALA A 417 -11.46 -5.66 12.86
C ALA A 417 -12.23 -6.83 13.52
N THR A 418 -13.42 -7.15 13.03
CA THR A 418 -14.27 -8.22 13.57
C THR A 418 -14.22 -9.51 12.74
N ALA A 419 -13.32 -9.62 11.75
CA ALA A 419 -13.25 -10.78 10.86
C ALA A 419 -12.91 -12.09 11.60
N SER A 420 -12.20 -11.98 12.73
CA SER A 420 -11.87 -13.12 13.60
C SER A 420 -11.67 -12.64 15.03
N TRP A 421 -11.77 -13.55 15.99
CA TRP A 421 -11.54 -13.23 17.41
C TRP A 421 -10.11 -12.72 17.66
N HIS A 422 -9.11 -13.26 16.96
CA HIS A 422 -7.72 -12.81 17.07
C HIS A 422 -7.55 -11.38 16.54
N ALA A 423 -8.18 -11.03 15.42
CA ALA A 423 -8.13 -9.67 14.88
C ALA A 423 -8.74 -8.67 15.87
N ALA A 424 -9.91 -9.00 16.44
CA ALA A 424 -10.57 -8.18 17.44
C ALA A 424 -9.69 -8.00 18.69
N LEU A 425 -9.06 -9.08 19.16
CA LEU A 425 -8.12 -9.03 20.29
C LEU A 425 -6.91 -8.14 19.99
N LEU A 426 -6.28 -8.28 18.82
CA LEU A 426 -5.14 -7.47 18.41
C LEU A 426 -5.50 -5.99 18.31
N CYS A 427 -6.67 -5.66 17.73
CA CYS A 427 -7.17 -4.29 17.71
C CYS A 427 -7.38 -3.74 19.13
N ALA A 428 -8.02 -4.51 20.02
CA ALA A 428 -8.26 -4.09 21.40
C ALA A 428 -6.94 -3.86 22.16
N LEU A 429 -5.96 -4.75 22.01
CA LEU A 429 -4.63 -4.60 22.60
C LEU A 429 -3.87 -3.39 22.04
N GLY A 430 -3.94 -3.15 20.73
CA GLY A 430 -3.34 -1.98 20.10
C GLY A 430 -3.95 -0.67 20.59
N ILE A 431 -5.28 -0.59 20.68
CA ILE A 431 -6.00 0.56 21.26
C ILE A 431 -5.58 0.77 22.73
N ALA A 432 -5.57 -0.29 23.54
CA ALA A 432 -5.18 -0.21 24.93
C ALA A 432 -3.73 0.28 25.09
N ALA A 433 -2.80 -0.24 24.29
CA ALA A 433 -1.41 0.18 24.29
C ALA A 433 -1.27 1.67 23.91
N LEU A 434 -1.95 2.12 22.85
CA LEU A 434 -1.95 3.52 22.43
C LEU A 434 -2.58 4.43 23.50
N ALA A 435 -3.68 4.02 24.14
CA ALA A 435 -4.32 4.76 25.22
C ALA A 435 -3.41 4.88 26.46
N VAL A 436 -2.72 3.79 26.83
CA VAL A 436 -1.73 3.81 27.92
C VAL A 436 -0.59 4.77 27.58
N LEU A 437 -0.07 4.77 26.35
CA LEU A 437 0.99 5.68 25.93
C LEU A 437 0.50 7.14 25.87
N ALA A 438 -0.71 7.38 25.38
CA ALA A 438 -1.32 8.72 25.27
C ALA A 438 -1.61 9.36 26.65
N THR A 439 -1.90 8.54 27.67
CA THR A 439 -2.16 9.01 29.04
C THR A 439 -0.89 9.23 29.86
N ARG A 440 0.29 8.79 29.39
CA ARG A 440 1.56 9.09 30.08
C ARG A 440 1.95 10.55 29.87
N SER A 441 1.65 11.37 30.88
CA SER A 441 2.06 12.77 30.92
C SER A 441 3.54 12.95 31.32
N PRO A 442 4.25 13.93 30.74
CA PRO A 442 3.86 14.74 29.57
C PRO A 442 4.07 13.98 28.25
N LEU A 443 3.06 14.00 27.37
CA LEU A 443 3.13 13.40 26.04
C LEU A 443 4.10 14.18 25.15
N SER A 444 5.16 13.52 24.67
CA SER A 444 6.13 14.18 23.78
C SER A 444 5.49 14.55 22.43
N ALA A 445 6.04 15.59 21.77
CA ALA A 445 5.51 16.03 20.48
C ALA A 445 5.56 14.94 19.39
N PRO A 446 6.61 14.11 19.28
CA PRO A 446 6.65 13.02 18.30
C PRO A 446 5.63 11.92 18.59
N VAL A 447 5.39 11.54 19.85
CA VAL A 447 4.37 10.53 20.18
C VAL A 447 2.97 11.05 19.87
N ALA A 448 2.69 12.33 20.19
CA ALA A 448 1.42 12.96 19.81
C ALA A 448 1.23 13.01 18.28
N ALA A 449 2.31 13.20 17.52
CA ALA A 449 2.30 13.20 16.06
C ALA A 449 1.92 11.82 15.49
N VAL A 450 2.51 10.74 16.02
CA VAL A 450 2.14 9.38 15.61
C VAL A 450 0.68 9.09 15.95
N VAL A 451 0.22 9.41 17.16
CA VAL A 451 -1.17 9.19 17.58
C VAL A 451 -2.15 9.96 16.68
N ALA A 452 -1.84 11.21 16.32
CA ALA A 452 -2.66 11.98 15.38
C ALA A 452 -2.68 11.36 13.97
N GLY A 453 -1.53 10.92 13.47
CA GLY A 453 -1.46 10.19 12.20
C GLY A 453 -2.28 8.90 12.22
N LEU A 454 -2.15 8.08 13.27
CA LEU A 454 -2.92 6.84 13.44
C LEU A 454 -4.42 7.09 13.56
N ALA A 455 -4.83 8.15 14.25
CA ALA A 455 -6.25 8.52 14.33
C ALA A 455 -6.81 8.86 12.94
N VAL A 456 -6.04 9.55 12.10
CA VAL A 456 -6.42 9.78 10.70
C VAL A 456 -6.40 8.48 9.91
N SER A 457 -5.40 7.61 10.14
CA SER A 457 -5.26 6.32 9.46
C SER A 457 -6.52 5.48 9.65
N LEU A 458 -7.01 5.33 10.88
CA LEU A 458 -8.21 4.55 11.19
C LEU A 458 -9.49 5.06 10.51
N VAL A 459 -9.48 6.31 10.05
CA VAL A 459 -10.59 6.96 9.35
C VAL A 459 -10.46 6.79 7.84
N VAL A 460 -9.25 6.88 7.29
CA VAL A 460 -9.01 6.91 5.84
C VAL A 460 -8.59 5.56 5.27
N ASN A 461 -8.05 4.67 6.08
CA ASN A 461 -7.52 3.36 5.71
C ASN A 461 -8.43 2.22 6.17
N ASP A 462 -8.23 1.04 5.59
CA ASP A 462 -9.11 -0.13 5.68
C ASP A 462 -8.46 -1.33 6.37
N SER A 463 -7.40 -1.12 7.14
CA SER A 463 -6.57 -2.17 7.76
C SER A 463 -6.31 -1.91 9.25
N PRO A 464 -7.35 -1.87 10.09
CA PRO A 464 -7.23 -1.39 11.47
C PRO A 464 -6.30 -2.27 12.32
N VAL A 465 -6.21 -3.58 12.04
CA VAL A 465 -5.29 -4.49 12.75
C VAL A 465 -3.84 -4.07 12.52
N ASP A 466 -3.45 -3.86 11.26
CA ASP A 466 -2.09 -3.44 10.92
C ASP A 466 -1.78 -2.09 11.53
N GLU A 467 -2.69 -1.13 11.36
CA GLU A 467 -2.52 0.24 11.84
C GLU A 467 -2.35 0.31 13.36
N LEU A 468 -3.17 -0.43 14.12
CA LEU A 468 -3.13 -0.45 15.57
C LEU A 468 -1.90 -1.20 16.11
N VAL A 469 -1.58 -2.38 15.56
CA VAL A 469 -0.46 -3.20 16.04
C VAL A 469 0.87 -2.53 15.72
N TRP A 470 1.09 -2.17 14.45
CA TRP A 470 2.33 -1.53 14.02
C TRP A 470 2.46 -0.11 14.57
N GLY A 471 1.34 0.61 14.67
CA GLY A 471 1.28 1.92 15.30
C GLY A 471 1.65 1.89 16.78
N ALA A 472 1.15 0.91 17.53
CA ALA A 472 1.51 0.72 18.95
C ALA A 472 3.00 0.39 19.13
N LEU A 473 3.55 -0.51 18.30
CA LEU A 473 4.96 -0.87 18.34
C LEU A 473 5.87 0.32 17.95
N GLY A 474 5.51 1.07 16.91
CA GLY A 474 6.21 2.28 16.49
C GLY A 474 6.16 3.38 17.57
N CYS A 475 4.99 3.59 18.19
CA CYS A 475 4.83 4.49 19.33
C CYS A 475 5.70 4.07 20.53
N ALA A 476 5.77 2.78 20.85
CA ALA A 476 6.60 2.27 21.94
C ALA A 476 8.10 2.51 21.67
N ALA A 477 8.58 2.25 20.45
CA ALA A 477 9.95 2.54 20.04
C ALA A 477 10.28 4.03 20.15
N LEU A 478 9.38 4.90 19.65
CA LEU A 478 9.54 6.35 19.70
C LEU A 478 9.53 6.89 21.13
N TRP A 479 8.64 6.38 21.97
CA TRP A 479 8.57 6.73 23.38
C TRP A 479 9.82 6.30 24.15
N ALA A 480 10.36 5.11 23.85
CA ALA A 480 11.62 4.65 24.42
C ALA A 480 12.78 5.57 24.02
N HIS A 481 12.84 5.98 22.75
CA HIS A 481 13.85 6.90 22.23
C HIS A 481 13.84 8.25 22.94
N GLU A 482 12.67 8.87 23.07
CA GLU A 482 12.48 10.13 23.79
C GLU A 482 12.95 10.05 25.25
N ARG A 483 12.75 8.91 25.92
CA ARG A 483 13.19 8.71 27.31
C ARG A 483 14.69 8.51 27.43
N SER A 484 15.32 7.85 26.47
CA SER A 484 16.77 7.61 26.44
C SER A 484 17.56 8.87 26.11
N CYS A 485 16.98 9.81 25.35
CA CYS A 485 17.63 11.06 24.96
C CYS A 485 17.47 12.23 25.95
N ARG A 486 16.58 12.13 26.95
CA ARG A 486 16.47 13.17 27.98
C ARG A 486 17.68 13.12 28.91
N PRO A 487 18.42 14.23 29.08
CA PRO A 487 19.50 14.29 30.06
C PRO A 487 18.95 13.94 31.44
N THR A 488 19.55 12.94 32.08
CA THR A 488 19.32 12.66 33.50
C THR A 488 19.80 13.86 34.30
N SER A 489 18.90 14.78 34.61
CA SER A 489 19.12 16.02 35.38
C SER A 489 19.57 15.80 36.84
N ARG A 490 20.16 14.65 37.18
CA ARG A 490 20.54 14.27 38.55
C ARG A 490 22.00 14.52 38.91
N SER A 491 22.86 15.00 38.01
CA SER A 491 24.27 15.29 38.33
C SER A 491 24.56 16.76 38.69
N CYS A 492 23.61 17.69 38.58
CA CYS A 492 23.86 19.13 38.83
C CYS A 492 23.64 19.58 40.30
N GLY A 493 23.47 18.64 41.24
CA GLY A 493 23.09 18.95 42.63
C GLY A 493 24.18 18.79 43.70
N ARG A 494 25.43 18.39 43.37
CA ARG A 494 26.44 18.07 44.40
C ARG A 494 27.65 19.00 44.53
N ASP A 495 27.92 19.92 43.59
CA ASP A 495 29.15 20.73 43.65
C ASP A 495 28.99 22.21 44.03
N VAL A 496 27.78 22.69 44.38
CA VAL A 496 27.58 24.11 44.77
C VAL A 496 27.76 24.37 46.29
N ARG A 497 28.24 23.41 47.08
CA ARG A 497 28.53 23.59 48.53
C ARG A 497 30.02 23.52 48.92
N ARG A 498 30.93 23.90 48.02
CA ARG A 498 32.34 24.19 48.37
C ARG A 498 32.82 25.49 47.74
N ALA A 499 32.29 26.60 48.22
CA ALA A 499 32.97 27.89 48.14
C ALA A 499 32.56 28.71 49.36
N SER A 500 33.12 28.35 50.52
CA SER A 500 33.18 29.28 51.65
C SER A 500 34.07 30.45 51.22
N PRO A 501 33.60 31.72 51.27
CA PRO A 501 34.48 32.85 51.04
C PRO A 501 35.47 32.96 52.20
N ALA A 502 36.76 33.08 51.86
CA ALA A 502 37.83 33.32 52.82
C ALA A 502 37.63 34.65 53.57
N PRO A 503 38.02 34.75 54.86
CA PRO A 503 37.90 35.99 55.62
C PRO A 503 38.91 37.03 55.12
N VAL A 504 38.41 38.24 54.87
CA VAL A 504 39.22 39.41 54.49
C VAL A 504 40.04 39.88 55.70
N PRO A 505 41.36 40.06 55.59
CA PRO A 505 42.16 40.62 56.68
C PRO A 505 41.97 42.14 56.73
N ARG A 506 41.47 42.64 57.86
CA ARG A 506 41.52 44.08 58.19
C ARG A 506 42.98 44.45 58.47
N ARG A 507 43.54 45.38 57.70
CA ARG A 507 44.76 46.12 58.08
C ARG A 507 44.37 47.49 58.62
N ALA A 508 45.22 47.90 59.57
CA ALA A 508 45.11 49.01 60.51
C ALA A 508 45.04 50.40 59.88
#